data_AF-A0A1T4RAE6-F1
#
_entry.id   AF-A0A1T4RAE6-F1
#
_cell.length_a   1.000
_cell.length_b   1.000
_cell.length_c   1.000
_cell.angle_alpha   90.00
_cell.angle_beta   90.00
_cell.angle_gamma   90.00
#
_symmetry.space_group_name_H-M   'P 1'
#
loop_
_entity.id
_entity.type
_entity.pdbx_description
1 polymer ?
#
loop_
_entity_poly.entity_id
_entity_poly.type
_entity_poly.pdbx_seq_one_letter_code
_entity_poly.pdbx_strand_id
1 'polypeptide(L)'
;MTLRFLSLVLCLVLVVVGEGAHAQQSQSTSLPPGVTNPAEYKSYVSAINTQDATKRAQALEVFLAWYPGSALRLQAFEQAMAAWQAANNPVKADAVAVRLLQVDPNNVQALANRAYSGRTQAMAGDANALSPAVDAAQRGIGALPKWQKPGNMSDPDFTRLKMQILAVFDGTLGFAALQSKDYAKARNHFLEAVSVEPDSLPDAYQLSVALLEGKPIDPLGFWYGARAIAIARAAKNDAAAAEIEKYAAGRYRHYHGSDEGWDKLVARLAAGEKRPPDNFGATITRAMSPSETAVQMAAASDLNTLSFSDWELILSHRDDSADNRAAAEKMWKAIVEKQHDGARLKLPVKVIKASSERLEVALAEGNQSRDVVDLEIQMAYPLRPLPAPGTTIFIIGTLSDYKPMPFRFFLTKAELAEESMPVAGGACADPRPQMCTREYRPACGLQRDGSRKTYGNACSACADSEVVSQAAGACP
;
A
#
# COMPACT_ATOMS: atom_id res chain seq x y z
N MET A 1 -5.79 23.38 -12.87
CA MET A 1 -6.07 24.51 -11.95
C MET A 1 -4.79 25.27 -11.55
N THR A 2 -3.63 24.62 -11.48
CA THR A 2 -2.32 25.20 -11.11
C THR A 2 -1.82 26.36 -11.99
N LEU A 3 -2.04 26.31 -13.32
CA LEU A 3 -1.63 27.41 -14.21
C LEU A 3 -2.51 28.68 -14.07
N ARG A 4 -3.78 28.51 -13.69
CA ARG A 4 -4.67 29.61 -13.30
C ARG A 4 -4.23 30.25 -11.98
N PHE A 5 -3.65 29.47 -11.06
CA PHE A 5 -3.21 29.95 -9.75
C PHE A 5 -1.98 30.86 -9.82
N LEU A 6 -0.93 30.48 -10.57
CA LEU A 6 0.24 31.37 -10.77
C LEU A 6 -0.17 32.65 -11.53
N SER A 7 -1.11 32.52 -12.49
CA SER A 7 -1.69 33.67 -13.20
C SER A 7 -2.52 34.56 -12.27
N LEU A 8 -3.28 34.02 -11.30
CA LEU A 8 -4.07 34.80 -10.33
C LEU A 8 -3.18 35.47 -9.26
N VAL A 9 -2.12 34.79 -8.83
CA VAL A 9 -1.12 35.26 -7.85
C VAL A 9 -0.33 36.47 -8.38
N LEU A 10 -0.06 36.53 -9.70
CA LEU A 10 0.65 37.67 -10.33
C LEU A 10 -0.24 38.68 -11.07
N CYS A 11 -1.49 38.37 -11.42
CA CYS A 11 -2.39 39.32 -12.11
C CYS A 11 -3.09 40.34 -11.18
N LEU A 12 -2.91 40.26 -9.86
CA LEU A 12 -3.63 41.10 -8.89
C LEU A 12 -3.21 42.59 -8.87
N VAL A 13 -2.38 43.04 -9.82
CA VAL A 13 -2.01 44.46 -9.98
C VAL A 13 -2.84 45.19 -11.05
N LEU A 14 -3.70 44.48 -11.80
CA LEU A 14 -4.59 45.11 -12.78
C LEU A 14 -6.00 45.31 -12.21
N VAL A 15 -6.17 46.28 -11.32
CA VAL A 15 -7.50 46.88 -11.09
C VAL A 15 -7.61 48.15 -11.94
N VAL A 16 -8.56 48.04 -12.86
CA VAL A 16 -9.07 49.01 -13.82
C VAL A 16 -9.40 50.34 -13.14
N VAL A 17 -8.86 51.44 -13.69
CA VAL A 17 -9.40 52.78 -13.47
C VAL A 17 -10.53 52.98 -14.49
N GLY A 18 -11.76 53.11 -14.00
CA GLY A 18 -12.93 53.63 -14.73
C GLY A 18 -13.98 54.02 -13.67
N GLU A 19 -14.66 55.16 -13.72
CA GLU A 19 -15.08 56.01 -14.85
C GLU A 19 -15.14 57.49 -14.42
N GLY A 20 -14.96 58.40 -15.38
CA GLY A 20 -15.17 59.84 -15.19
C GLY A 20 -14.98 60.63 -16.48
N ALA A 21 -16.10 60.95 -17.12
CA ALA A 21 -16.42 62.00 -18.12
C ALA A 21 -15.29 62.74 -18.90
N HIS A 22 -15.58 62.95 -20.19
CA HIS A 22 -14.92 63.92 -21.07
C HIS A 22 -14.75 65.30 -20.40
N ALA A 23 -13.50 65.69 -20.13
CA ALA A 23 -13.07 67.08 -20.07
C ALA A 23 -11.55 67.17 -20.32
N GLN A 24 -11.21 68.07 -21.23
CA GLN A 24 -9.86 68.43 -21.61
C GLN A 24 -9.16 69.10 -20.43
N GLN A 25 -8.19 68.44 -19.80
CA GLN A 25 -7.31 69.07 -18.82
C GLN A 25 -5.93 68.41 -18.83
N SER A 26 -4.95 69.22 -19.21
CA SER A 26 -3.52 69.08 -18.98
C SER A 26 -3.21 68.47 -17.61
N GLN A 27 -2.92 67.17 -17.57
CA GLN A 27 -2.32 66.52 -16.40
C GLN A 27 -0.82 66.73 -16.45
N SER A 28 -0.33 67.62 -15.60
CA SER A 28 1.02 67.61 -15.06
C SER A 28 1.28 66.22 -14.47
N THR A 29 1.86 65.32 -15.28
CA THR A 29 2.23 63.97 -14.87
C THR A 29 3.54 64.10 -14.11
N SER A 30 3.48 64.17 -12.78
CA SER A 30 4.65 63.91 -11.97
C SER A 30 5.13 62.49 -12.27
N LEU A 31 6.38 62.37 -12.74
CA LEU A 31 6.98 61.07 -13.00
C LEU A 31 7.14 60.31 -11.68
N PRO A 32 7.01 58.97 -11.67
CA PRO A 32 7.31 58.17 -10.50
C PRO A 32 8.73 58.43 -9.97
N PRO A 33 8.98 58.24 -8.67
CA PRO A 33 10.32 58.40 -8.10
C PRO A 33 11.37 57.60 -8.87
N GLY A 34 12.47 58.27 -9.24
CA GLY A 34 13.58 57.66 -10.00
C GLY A 34 13.38 57.58 -11.52
N VAL A 35 12.20 57.93 -12.04
CA VAL A 35 11.92 58.01 -13.48
C VAL A 35 12.20 59.44 -13.93
N THR A 36 13.15 59.62 -14.85
CA THR A 36 13.60 60.95 -15.30
C THR A 36 13.21 61.25 -16.74
N ASN A 37 12.80 60.24 -17.51
CA ASN A 37 12.46 60.40 -18.92
C ASN A 37 10.96 60.15 -19.17
N PRO A 38 10.16 61.18 -19.53
CA PRO A 38 8.74 60.99 -19.84
C PRO A 38 8.44 59.95 -20.93
N ALA A 39 9.33 59.77 -21.90
CA ALA A 39 9.16 58.78 -22.96
C ALA A 39 9.29 57.34 -22.42
N GLU A 40 10.16 57.12 -21.43
CA GLU A 40 10.30 55.82 -20.76
C GLU A 40 9.01 55.45 -20.03
N TYR A 41 8.44 56.41 -19.28
CA TYR A 41 7.22 56.19 -18.51
C TYR A 41 6.03 55.89 -19.44
N LYS A 42 5.88 56.67 -20.51
CA LYS A 42 4.85 56.44 -21.52
C LYS A 42 4.99 55.06 -22.18
N SER A 43 6.22 54.64 -22.50
CA SER A 43 6.49 53.32 -23.07
C SER A 43 6.10 52.20 -22.11
N TYR A 44 6.46 52.32 -20.83
CA TYR A 44 6.10 51.34 -19.80
C TYR A 44 4.59 51.23 -19.61
N VAL A 45 3.91 52.37 -19.41
CA VAL A 45 2.44 52.43 -19.23
C VAL A 45 1.72 51.86 -20.45
N SER A 46 2.18 52.17 -21.66
CA SER A 46 1.63 51.58 -22.89
C SER A 46 1.81 50.07 -22.94
N ALA A 47 2.96 49.55 -22.48
CA ALA A 47 3.23 48.12 -22.47
C ALA A 47 2.29 47.40 -21.48
N ILE A 48 2.21 47.84 -20.22
CA ILE A 48 1.37 47.18 -19.21
C ILE A 48 -0.13 47.24 -19.51
N ASN A 49 -0.59 48.29 -20.21
CA ASN A 49 -2.00 48.44 -20.60
C ASN A 49 -2.37 47.64 -21.86
N THR A 50 -1.41 46.94 -22.47
CA THR A 50 -1.69 46.07 -23.61
C THR A 50 -2.54 44.88 -23.16
N GLN A 51 -3.72 44.71 -23.78
CA GLN A 51 -4.70 43.69 -23.35
C GLN A 51 -4.23 42.26 -23.62
N ASP A 52 -3.73 42.01 -24.84
CA ASP A 52 -3.21 40.69 -25.23
C ASP A 52 -1.94 40.34 -24.43
N ALA A 53 -1.96 39.19 -23.75
CA ALA A 53 -0.89 38.80 -22.84
C ALA A 53 0.46 38.59 -23.56
N THR A 54 0.45 38.02 -24.77
CA THR A 54 1.67 37.80 -25.56
C THR A 54 2.26 39.15 -26.01
N LYS A 55 1.43 40.04 -26.54
CA LYS A 55 1.86 41.38 -26.97
C LYS A 55 2.33 42.22 -25.79
N ARG A 56 1.67 42.13 -24.63
CA ARG A 56 2.08 42.79 -23.39
C ARG A 56 3.48 42.33 -22.96
N ALA A 57 3.71 41.02 -22.95
CA ALA A 57 5.02 40.46 -22.60
C ALA A 57 6.11 40.95 -23.57
N GLN A 58 5.85 40.90 -24.87
CA GLN A 58 6.77 41.39 -25.91
C GLN A 58 7.06 42.89 -25.75
N ALA A 59 6.04 43.71 -25.51
CA ALA A 59 6.19 45.16 -25.31
C ALA A 59 7.04 45.48 -24.07
N LEU A 60 6.88 44.71 -22.99
CA LEU A 60 7.70 44.85 -21.78
C LEU A 60 9.15 44.41 -22.01
N GLU A 61 9.39 43.37 -22.80
CA GLU A 61 10.75 42.98 -23.20
C GLU A 61 11.42 44.03 -24.09
N VAL A 62 10.66 44.67 -25.00
CA VAL A 62 11.15 45.82 -25.78
C VAL A 62 11.50 46.99 -24.85
N PHE A 63 10.64 47.30 -23.87
CA PHE A 63 10.94 48.32 -22.87
C PHE A 63 12.24 48.01 -22.11
N LEU A 64 12.43 46.76 -21.66
CA LEU A 64 13.64 46.32 -20.97
C LEU A 64 14.90 46.44 -21.83
N ALA A 65 14.78 46.24 -23.15
CA ALA A 65 15.87 46.41 -24.10
C ALA A 65 16.19 47.88 -24.37
N TRP A 66 15.18 48.74 -24.49
CA TRP A 66 15.33 50.16 -24.80
C TRP A 66 15.74 51.00 -23.59
N TYR A 67 15.31 50.61 -22.38
CA TYR A 67 15.55 51.35 -21.15
C TYR A 67 16.21 50.48 -20.06
N PRO A 68 17.42 49.92 -20.31
CA PRO A 68 18.09 49.01 -19.37
C PRO A 68 18.55 49.67 -18.06
N GLY A 69 18.57 51.01 -18.00
CA GLY A 69 18.87 51.79 -16.79
C GLY A 69 17.65 52.35 -16.06
N SER A 70 16.43 52.03 -16.52
CA SER A 70 15.21 52.62 -15.96
C SER A 70 14.99 52.19 -14.50
N ALA A 71 14.50 53.12 -13.67
CA ALA A 71 14.01 52.78 -12.33
C ALA A 71 12.84 51.78 -12.34
N LEU A 72 12.14 51.64 -13.47
CA LEU A 72 11.03 50.69 -13.66
C LEU A 72 11.50 49.29 -14.07
N ARG A 73 12.81 49.07 -14.24
CA ARG A 73 13.35 47.81 -14.81
C ARG A 73 12.92 46.57 -14.03
N LEU A 74 12.96 46.59 -12.70
CA LEU A 74 12.55 45.45 -11.87
C LEU A 74 11.07 45.13 -12.08
N GLN A 75 10.20 46.16 -12.01
CA GLN A 75 8.77 46.00 -12.25
C GLN A 75 8.47 45.52 -13.67
N ALA A 76 9.19 46.02 -14.67
CA ALA A 76 9.03 45.58 -16.06
C ALA A 76 9.39 44.10 -16.25
N PHE A 77 10.43 43.58 -15.57
CA PHE A 77 10.72 42.15 -15.58
C PHE A 77 9.62 41.32 -14.91
N GLU A 78 9.14 41.73 -13.73
CA GLU A 78 8.06 41.04 -13.03
C GLU A 78 6.78 41.00 -13.89
N GLN A 79 6.42 42.14 -14.50
CA GLN A 79 5.26 42.23 -15.39
C GLN A 79 5.44 41.43 -16.68
N ALA A 80 6.65 41.37 -17.26
CA ALA A 80 6.93 40.57 -18.45
C ALA A 80 6.79 39.07 -18.15
N MET A 81 7.31 38.63 -17.00
CA MET A 81 7.16 37.25 -16.53
C MET A 81 5.68 36.90 -16.31
N ALA A 82 4.94 37.76 -15.60
CA ALA A 82 3.50 37.59 -15.38
C ALA A 82 2.72 37.53 -16.70
N ALA A 83 3.05 38.39 -17.66
CA ALA A 83 2.42 38.41 -18.96
C ALA A 83 2.69 37.12 -19.76
N TRP A 84 3.90 36.56 -19.71
CA TRP A 84 4.18 35.25 -20.32
C TRP A 84 3.47 34.09 -19.63
N GLN A 85 3.30 34.15 -18.31
CA GLN A 85 2.49 33.16 -17.57
C GLN A 85 1.01 33.23 -18.00
N ALA A 86 0.44 34.44 -18.08
CA ALA A 86 -0.92 34.67 -18.55
C ALA A 86 -1.09 34.27 -20.04
N ALA A 87 -0.03 34.36 -20.83
CA ALA A 87 0.02 33.87 -22.22
C ALA A 87 0.20 32.35 -22.35
N ASN A 88 0.19 31.60 -21.24
CA ASN A 88 0.42 30.15 -21.21
C ASN A 88 1.77 29.75 -21.85
N ASN A 89 2.82 30.57 -21.63
CA ASN A 89 4.17 30.33 -22.15
C ASN A 89 5.19 30.22 -21.00
N PRO A 90 5.23 29.09 -20.28
CA PRO A 90 6.07 28.93 -19.09
C PRO A 90 7.57 29.00 -19.41
N VAL A 91 7.99 28.57 -20.61
CA VAL A 91 9.39 28.63 -21.04
C VAL A 91 9.89 30.07 -21.14
N LYS A 92 9.09 30.96 -21.75
CA LYS A 92 9.45 32.37 -21.83
C LYS A 92 9.35 33.09 -20.48
N ALA A 93 8.37 32.74 -19.66
CA ALA A 93 8.29 33.26 -18.30
C ALA A 93 9.54 32.89 -17.49
N ASP A 94 9.99 31.64 -17.59
CA ASP A 94 11.22 31.17 -16.95
C ASP A 94 12.47 31.90 -17.45
N ALA A 95 12.59 32.12 -18.76
CA ALA A 95 13.69 32.90 -19.34
C ALA A 95 13.71 34.37 -18.87
N VAL A 96 12.55 34.98 -18.62
CA VAL A 96 12.46 36.30 -17.98
C VAL A 96 12.88 36.21 -16.50
N ALA A 97 12.42 35.20 -15.77
CA ALA A 97 12.78 34.99 -14.36
C ALA A 97 14.30 34.83 -14.18
N VAL A 98 14.97 34.07 -15.04
CA VAL A 98 16.43 33.92 -15.01
C VAL A 98 17.13 35.27 -15.17
N ARG A 99 16.70 36.10 -16.11
CA ARG A 99 17.25 37.45 -16.32
C ARG A 99 16.95 38.38 -15.13
N LEU A 100 15.77 38.28 -14.55
CA LEU A 100 15.39 39.05 -13.35
C LEU A 100 16.28 38.68 -12.16
N LEU A 101 16.55 37.39 -11.94
CA LEU A 101 17.41 36.91 -10.85
C LEU A 101 18.88 37.30 -10.98
N GLN A 102 19.35 37.67 -12.18
CA GLN A 102 20.67 38.28 -12.35
C GLN A 102 20.74 39.72 -11.80
N VAL A 103 19.59 40.41 -11.76
CA VAL A 103 19.49 41.80 -11.28
C VAL A 103 19.08 41.85 -9.81
N ASP A 104 18.07 41.07 -9.43
CA ASP A 104 17.63 40.88 -8.05
C ASP A 104 17.62 39.38 -7.72
N PRO A 105 18.73 38.85 -7.20
CA PRO A 105 18.85 37.44 -6.84
C PRO A 105 17.84 36.95 -5.79
N ASN A 106 17.21 37.85 -5.02
CA ASN A 106 16.24 37.51 -3.99
C ASN A 106 14.79 37.83 -4.40
N ASN A 107 14.54 38.08 -5.68
CA ASN A 107 13.20 38.36 -6.17
C ASN A 107 12.28 37.15 -5.97
N VAL A 108 11.35 37.26 -5.01
CA VAL A 108 10.51 36.15 -4.56
C VAL A 108 9.62 35.60 -5.68
N GLN A 109 9.08 36.46 -6.55
CA GLN A 109 8.22 36.02 -7.64
C GLN A 109 9.00 35.24 -8.69
N ALA A 110 10.20 35.69 -9.04
CA ALA A 110 11.07 34.98 -9.98
C ALA A 110 11.55 33.63 -9.42
N LEU A 111 11.89 33.57 -8.13
CA LEU A 111 12.25 32.32 -7.45
C LEU A 111 11.08 31.32 -7.44
N ALA A 112 9.85 31.80 -7.16
CA ALA A 112 8.64 30.98 -7.20
C ALA A 112 8.36 30.43 -8.60
N ASN A 113 8.52 31.26 -9.64
CA ASN A 113 8.37 30.81 -11.03
C ASN A 113 9.41 29.74 -11.38
N ARG A 114 10.67 29.93 -10.99
CA ARG A 114 11.76 28.94 -11.22
C ARG A 114 11.47 27.61 -10.53
N ALA A 115 11.05 27.66 -9.26
CA ALA A 115 10.70 26.46 -8.50
C ALA A 115 9.55 25.67 -9.16
N TYR A 116 8.46 26.36 -9.48
CA TYR A 116 7.30 25.75 -10.14
C TYR A 116 7.64 25.18 -11.53
N SER A 117 8.34 25.95 -12.36
CA SER A 117 8.66 25.57 -13.73
C SER A 117 9.57 24.34 -13.75
N GLY A 118 10.66 24.36 -12.97
CA GLY A 118 11.60 23.24 -12.95
C GLY A 118 11.01 21.97 -12.34
N ARG A 119 10.16 22.06 -11.31
CA ARG A 119 9.39 20.91 -10.81
C ARG A 119 8.49 20.32 -11.91
N THR A 120 7.78 21.17 -12.65
CA THR A 120 6.88 20.74 -13.73
C THR A 120 7.66 20.03 -14.84
N GLN A 121 8.81 20.58 -15.24
CA GLN A 121 9.70 19.97 -16.23
C GLN A 121 10.25 18.62 -15.75
N ALA A 122 10.67 18.54 -14.48
CA ALA A 122 11.13 17.28 -13.89
C ALA A 122 10.04 16.21 -13.85
N MET A 123 8.80 16.58 -13.52
CA MET A 123 7.65 15.67 -13.60
C MET A 123 7.33 15.22 -15.04
N ALA A 124 7.68 16.04 -16.04
CA ALA A 124 7.54 15.72 -17.45
C ALA A 124 8.72 14.91 -18.02
N GLY A 125 9.74 14.60 -17.20
CA GLY A 125 10.87 13.74 -17.57
C GLY A 125 12.23 14.45 -17.65
N ASP A 126 12.31 15.77 -17.51
CA ASP A 126 13.58 16.50 -17.47
C ASP A 126 14.13 16.61 -16.04
N ALA A 127 14.79 15.55 -15.58
CA ALA A 127 15.34 15.50 -14.23
C ALA A 127 16.36 16.63 -13.94
N ASN A 128 17.03 17.17 -14.96
CA ASN A 128 18.03 18.24 -14.78
C ASN A 128 17.40 19.56 -14.35
N ALA A 129 16.11 19.76 -14.64
CA ALA A 129 15.38 20.95 -14.23
C ALA A 129 15.12 21.03 -12.71
N LEU A 130 15.28 19.91 -11.98
CA LEU A 130 14.95 19.84 -10.56
C LEU A 130 15.96 20.58 -9.67
N SER A 131 17.27 20.43 -9.91
CA SER A 131 18.29 21.06 -9.04
C SER A 131 18.15 22.59 -9.00
N PRO A 132 18.03 23.30 -10.14
CA PRO A 132 17.83 24.76 -10.11
C PRO A 132 16.50 25.18 -9.47
N ALA A 133 15.47 24.33 -9.54
CA ALA A 133 14.19 24.57 -8.88
C ALA A 133 14.30 24.46 -7.36
N VAL A 134 15.06 23.48 -6.86
CA VAL A 134 15.37 23.32 -5.43
C VAL A 134 16.14 24.53 -4.91
N ASP A 135 17.19 24.96 -5.61
CA ASP A 135 17.98 26.14 -5.23
C ASP A 135 17.10 27.39 -5.15
N ALA A 136 16.21 27.57 -6.14
CA ALA A 136 15.26 28.68 -6.15
C ALA A 136 14.28 28.61 -4.98
N ALA A 137 13.76 27.42 -4.66
CA ALA A 137 12.82 27.23 -3.55
C ALA A 137 13.47 27.52 -2.19
N GLN A 138 14.66 26.98 -1.93
CA GLN A 138 15.39 27.23 -0.67
C GLN A 138 15.71 28.73 -0.50
N ARG A 139 16.19 29.37 -1.56
CA ARG A 139 16.47 30.81 -1.54
C ARG A 139 15.20 31.64 -1.35
N GLY A 140 14.11 31.23 -2.00
CA GLY A 140 12.81 31.88 -1.91
C GLY A 140 12.25 31.88 -0.49
N ILE A 141 12.36 30.76 0.22
CA ILE A 141 12.01 30.66 1.65
C ILE A 141 12.83 31.66 2.48
N GLY A 142 14.13 31.77 2.23
CA GLY A 142 14.99 32.74 2.93
C GLY A 142 14.69 34.21 2.60
N ALA A 143 14.16 34.50 1.40
CA ALA A 143 13.79 35.84 0.95
C ALA A 143 12.40 36.28 1.43
N LEU A 144 11.46 35.33 1.62
CA LEU A 144 10.06 35.58 1.92
C LEU A 144 9.80 36.50 3.15
N PRO A 145 10.50 36.33 4.29
CA PRO A 145 10.31 37.18 5.46
C PRO A 145 10.66 38.65 5.22
N LYS A 146 11.60 38.91 4.30
CA LYS A 146 12.10 40.24 3.96
C LYS A 146 11.33 40.87 2.80
N TRP A 147 10.45 40.10 2.16
CA TRP A 147 9.70 40.55 1.00
C TRP A 147 8.70 41.63 1.40
N GLN A 148 8.82 42.78 0.74
CA GLN A 148 7.98 43.94 0.92
C GLN A 148 6.66 43.76 0.19
N LYS A 149 5.59 44.29 0.79
CA LYS A 149 4.26 44.24 0.21
C LYS A 149 4.24 45.02 -1.12
N PRO A 150 3.81 44.40 -2.24
CA PRO A 150 3.59 45.13 -3.48
C PRO A 150 2.50 46.20 -3.29
N GLY A 151 2.75 47.43 -3.75
CA GLY A 151 1.91 48.63 -3.63
C GLY A 151 0.47 48.45 -3.14
N ASN A 152 -0.53 48.60 -4.04
CA ASN A 152 -1.96 48.66 -3.71
C ASN A 152 -2.58 47.36 -3.14
N MET A 153 -1.77 46.42 -2.63
CA MET A 153 -2.23 45.17 -2.04
C MET A 153 -2.61 45.36 -0.56
N SER A 154 -3.71 44.73 -0.15
CA SER A 154 -4.09 44.68 1.28
C SER A 154 -3.15 43.76 2.07
N ASP A 155 -3.00 43.97 3.38
CA ASP A 155 -2.18 43.07 4.22
C ASP A 155 -2.71 41.62 4.24
N PRO A 156 -4.04 41.37 4.30
CA PRO A 156 -4.59 40.02 4.18
C PRO A 156 -4.26 39.35 2.85
N ASP A 157 -4.34 40.08 1.72
CA ASP A 157 -4.02 39.52 0.41
C ASP A 157 -2.53 39.24 0.27
N PHE A 158 -1.67 40.10 0.83
CA PHE A 158 -0.24 39.87 0.85
C PHE A 158 0.16 38.66 1.69
N THR A 159 -0.50 38.47 2.84
CA THR A 159 -0.30 37.29 3.69
C THR A 159 -0.72 36.03 2.94
N ARG A 160 -1.88 36.05 2.27
CA ARG A 160 -2.33 34.93 1.43
C ARG A 160 -1.32 34.62 0.32
N LEU A 161 -0.84 35.64 -0.37
CA LEU A 161 0.16 35.52 -1.43
C LEU A 161 1.46 34.90 -0.91
N LYS A 162 1.95 35.31 0.26
CA LYS A 162 3.12 34.71 0.92
C LYS A 162 2.91 33.22 1.16
N MET A 163 1.76 32.82 1.71
CA MET A 163 1.46 31.41 1.97
C MET A 163 1.40 30.58 0.69
N GLN A 164 0.83 31.13 -0.39
CA GLN A 164 0.75 30.44 -1.68
C GLN A 164 2.12 30.24 -2.31
N ILE A 165 2.99 31.24 -2.24
CA ILE A 165 4.37 31.12 -2.71
C ILE A 165 5.16 30.12 -1.86
N LEU A 166 4.97 30.15 -0.54
CA LEU A 166 5.58 29.17 0.36
C LEU A 166 5.14 27.74 -0.01
N ALA A 167 3.86 27.51 -0.29
CA ALA A 167 3.35 26.22 -0.75
C ALA A 167 3.99 25.76 -2.08
N VAL A 168 4.30 26.67 -3.00
CA VAL A 168 5.06 26.34 -4.24
C VAL A 168 6.48 25.88 -3.91
N PHE A 169 7.15 26.56 -2.98
CA PHE A 169 8.49 26.17 -2.53
C PHE A 169 8.45 24.82 -1.83
N ASP A 170 7.55 24.62 -0.88
CA ASP A 170 7.38 23.36 -0.17
C ASP A 170 7.02 22.22 -1.11
N GLY A 171 6.09 22.41 -2.05
CA GLY A 171 5.79 21.38 -3.05
C GLY A 171 7.02 20.99 -3.90
N THR A 172 7.88 21.95 -4.22
CA THR A 172 9.14 21.70 -4.96
C THR A 172 10.15 20.93 -4.12
N LEU A 173 10.36 21.33 -2.86
CA LEU A 173 11.27 20.65 -1.93
C LEU A 173 10.76 19.26 -1.55
N GLY A 174 9.45 19.11 -1.36
CA GLY A 174 8.79 17.83 -1.13
C GLY A 174 8.95 16.88 -2.30
N PHE A 175 8.80 17.38 -3.54
CA PHE A 175 9.05 16.59 -4.74
C PHE A 175 10.50 16.14 -4.84
N ALA A 176 11.46 17.04 -4.58
CA ALA A 176 12.88 16.66 -4.57
C ALA A 176 13.21 15.61 -3.51
N ALA A 177 12.67 15.77 -2.29
CA ALA A 177 12.81 14.78 -1.23
C ALA A 177 12.21 13.42 -1.64
N LEU A 178 11.05 13.42 -2.29
CA LEU A 178 10.41 12.21 -2.80
C LEU A 178 11.27 11.51 -3.88
N GLN A 179 11.86 12.25 -4.81
CA GLN A 179 12.78 11.70 -5.81
C GLN A 179 14.02 11.06 -5.15
N SER A 180 14.50 11.63 -4.05
CA SER A 180 15.58 11.06 -3.24
C SER A 180 15.14 9.94 -2.29
N LYS A 181 13.85 9.55 -2.29
CA LYS A 181 13.24 8.58 -1.38
C LYS A 181 13.34 8.96 0.11
N ASP A 182 13.55 10.25 0.41
CA ASP A 182 13.44 10.79 1.75
C ASP A 182 11.96 11.08 2.05
N TYR A 183 11.22 10.02 2.35
CA TYR A 183 9.78 10.07 2.54
C TYR A 183 9.37 10.92 3.76
N ALA A 184 10.19 10.93 4.81
CA ALA A 184 9.93 11.75 6.00
C ALA A 184 10.02 13.24 5.68
N LYS A 185 11.06 13.66 4.94
CA LYS A 185 11.19 15.05 4.51
C LYS A 185 10.14 15.43 3.47
N ALA A 186 9.84 14.54 2.52
CA ALA A 186 8.80 14.74 1.53
C ALA A 186 7.43 14.97 2.19
N ARG A 187 7.08 14.12 3.16
CA ARG A 187 5.85 14.25 3.96
C ARG A 187 5.72 15.63 4.58
N ASN A 188 6.76 16.09 5.29
CA ASN A 188 6.70 17.36 6.02
C ASN A 188 6.43 18.53 5.07
N HIS A 189 7.18 18.63 3.96
CA HIS A 189 6.95 19.69 2.97
C HIS A 189 5.59 19.59 2.30
N PHE A 190 5.16 18.40 1.89
CA PHE A 190 3.86 18.27 1.24
C PHE A 190 2.68 18.56 2.17
N LEU A 191 2.78 18.24 3.47
CA LEU A 191 1.77 18.62 4.46
C LEU A 191 1.60 20.15 4.53
N GLU A 192 2.69 20.90 4.55
CA GLU A 192 2.64 22.37 4.48
C GLU A 192 1.97 22.83 3.18
N ALA A 193 2.37 22.29 2.03
CA ALA A 193 1.82 22.68 0.73
C ALA A 193 0.31 22.42 0.61
N VAL A 194 -0.17 21.22 0.96
CA VAL A 194 -1.60 20.88 0.86
C VAL A 194 -2.46 21.56 1.92
N SER A 195 -1.86 22.05 3.02
CA SER A 195 -2.60 22.85 4.01
C SER A 195 -3.06 24.19 3.44
N VAL A 196 -2.26 24.75 2.53
CA VAL A 196 -2.54 26.01 1.82
C VAL A 196 -3.34 25.74 0.53
N GLU A 197 -2.92 24.75 -0.26
CA GLU A 197 -3.49 24.43 -1.57
C GLU A 197 -4.09 23.00 -1.60
N PRO A 198 -5.23 22.75 -0.92
CA PRO A 198 -5.81 21.41 -0.77
C PRO A 198 -6.40 20.83 -2.06
N ASP A 199 -6.48 21.62 -3.13
CA ASP A 199 -6.95 21.22 -4.46
C ASP A 199 -5.78 20.94 -5.44
N SER A 200 -4.52 20.92 -4.96
CA SER A 200 -3.34 20.57 -5.76
C SER A 200 -3.25 19.06 -5.96
N LEU A 201 -3.56 18.59 -7.17
CA LEU A 201 -3.45 17.18 -7.54
C LEU A 201 -2.02 16.62 -7.38
N PRO A 202 -0.95 17.30 -7.87
CA PRO A 202 0.41 16.81 -7.69
C PRO A 202 0.80 16.66 -6.22
N ASP A 203 0.49 17.64 -5.38
CA ASP A 203 0.89 17.62 -3.97
C ASP A 203 0.09 16.58 -3.18
N ALA A 204 -1.22 16.48 -3.40
CA ALA A 204 -2.05 15.45 -2.75
C ALA A 204 -1.59 14.03 -3.11
N TYR A 205 -1.35 13.76 -4.40
CA TYR A 205 -0.90 12.43 -4.81
C TYR A 205 0.52 12.12 -4.31
N GLN A 206 1.45 13.07 -4.41
CA GLN A 206 2.82 12.84 -3.98
C GLN A 206 2.95 12.73 -2.45
N LEU A 207 2.09 13.43 -1.69
CA LEU A 207 1.96 13.22 -0.25
C LEU A 207 1.44 11.80 0.06
N SER A 208 0.43 11.33 -0.67
CA SER A 208 -0.05 9.95 -0.55
C SER A 208 1.09 8.95 -0.76
N VAL A 209 1.89 9.12 -1.81
CA VAL A 209 3.06 8.27 -2.05
C VAL A 209 4.06 8.36 -0.90
N ALA A 210 4.43 9.55 -0.43
CA ALA A 210 5.37 9.71 0.67
C ALA A 210 4.91 9.02 1.96
N LEU A 211 3.62 9.13 2.28
CA LEU A 211 3.01 8.51 3.47
C LEU A 211 2.94 6.98 3.36
N LEU A 212 2.63 6.45 2.16
CA LEU A 212 2.44 5.02 1.93
C LEU A 212 3.72 4.23 1.63
N GLU A 213 4.77 4.90 1.18
CA GLU A 213 6.11 4.32 1.00
C GLU A 213 7.01 4.51 2.23
N GLY A 214 6.62 5.43 3.13
CA GLY A 214 7.26 5.63 4.42
C GLY A 214 7.29 4.38 5.29
N LYS A 215 8.26 4.32 6.21
CA LYS A 215 8.38 3.27 7.22
C LYS A 215 8.39 3.89 8.62
N PRO A 216 7.41 3.60 9.49
CA PRO A 216 6.20 2.81 9.21
C PRO A 216 5.28 3.49 8.18
N ILE A 217 4.41 2.71 7.55
CA ILE A 217 3.36 3.23 6.66
C ILE A 217 2.44 4.13 7.47
N ASP A 218 2.12 5.30 6.94
CA ASP A 218 1.14 6.23 7.54
C ASP A 218 -0.20 6.12 6.80
N PRO A 219 -1.27 5.59 7.45
CA PRO A 219 -2.57 5.39 6.79
C PRO A 219 -3.23 6.69 6.32
N LEU A 220 -2.78 7.85 6.79
CA LEU A 220 -3.20 9.14 6.25
C LEU A 220 -2.95 9.24 4.74
N GLY A 221 -1.98 8.49 4.22
CA GLY A 221 -1.72 8.38 2.79
C GLY A 221 -2.90 7.88 1.98
N PHE A 222 -3.78 7.06 2.54
CA PHE A 222 -5.00 6.59 1.86
C PHE A 222 -6.02 7.71 1.67
N TRP A 223 -6.15 8.61 2.65
CA TRP A 223 -7.02 9.78 2.53
C TRP A 223 -6.53 10.70 1.41
N TYR A 224 -5.23 11.01 1.38
CA TYR A 224 -4.65 11.84 0.33
C TYR A 224 -4.68 11.18 -1.06
N GLY A 225 -4.58 9.85 -1.12
CA GLY A 225 -4.77 9.09 -2.36
C GLY A 225 -6.20 9.24 -2.89
N ALA A 226 -7.20 8.99 -2.04
CA ALA A 226 -8.62 9.21 -2.36
C ALA A 226 -8.92 10.67 -2.74
N ARG A 227 -8.27 11.63 -2.06
CA ARG A 227 -8.39 13.05 -2.36
C ARG A 227 -7.84 13.38 -3.76
N ALA A 228 -6.69 12.83 -4.13
CA ALA A 228 -6.12 13.04 -5.45
C ALA A 228 -7.00 12.44 -6.57
N ILE A 229 -7.63 11.29 -6.33
CA ILE A 229 -8.64 10.70 -7.24
C ILE A 229 -9.82 11.67 -7.42
N ALA A 230 -10.36 12.22 -6.33
CA ALA A 230 -11.47 13.16 -6.39
C ALA A 230 -11.11 14.43 -7.19
N ILE A 231 -9.90 14.99 -6.99
CA ILE A 231 -9.41 16.14 -7.76
C ILE A 231 -9.26 15.78 -9.25
N ALA A 232 -8.72 14.61 -9.57
CA ALA A 232 -8.52 14.15 -10.95
C ALA A 232 -9.86 14.01 -11.69
N ARG A 233 -10.85 13.36 -11.06
CA ARG A 233 -12.21 13.19 -11.62
C ARG A 233 -12.91 14.55 -11.79
N ALA A 234 -12.81 15.44 -10.81
CA ALA A 234 -13.36 16.80 -10.93
C ALA A 234 -12.74 17.60 -12.09
N ALA A 235 -11.47 17.33 -12.42
CA ALA A 235 -10.78 17.90 -13.57
C ALA A 235 -11.05 17.16 -14.90
N LYS A 236 -11.95 16.16 -14.93
CA LYS A 236 -12.23 15.28 -16.08
C LYS A 236 -10.97 14.57 -16.61
N ASN A 237 -10.04 14.24 -15.71
CA ASN A 237 -8.84 13.48 -16.03
C ASN A 237 -8.97 12.05 -15.50
N ASP A 238 -9.83 11.27 -16.16
CA ASP A 238 -10.17 9.90 -15.73
C ASP A 238 -8.97 8.96 -15.81
N ALA A 239 -8.06 9.17 -16.77
CA ALA A 239 -6.82 8.39 -16.87
C ALA A 239 -5.93 8.57 -15.63
N ALA A 240 -5.72 9.81 -15.17
CA ALA A 240 -4.96 10.06 -13.95
C ALA A 240 -5.69 9.50 -12.71
N ALA A 241 -7.02 9.65 -12.65
CA ALA A 241 -7.82 9.10 -11.55
C ALA A 241 -7.64 7.58 -11.42
N ALA A 242 -7.71 6.86 -12.55
CA ALA A 242 -7.57 5.41 -12.58
C ALA A 242 -6.17 4.92 -12.15
N GLU A 243 -5.10 5.60 -12.61
CA GLU A 243 -3.73 5.25 -12.19
C GLU A 243 -3.49 5.52 -10.70
N ILE A 244 -3.99 6.64 -10.18
CA ILE A 244 -3.91 6.94 -8.75
C ILE A 244 -4.70 5.92 -7.93
N GLU A 245 -5.90 5.55 -8.38
CA GLU A 245 -6.75 4.55 -7.73
C GLU A 245 -6.10 3.18 -7.69
N LYS A 246 -5.52 2.73 -8.80
CA LYS A 246 -4.77 1.47 -8.87
C LYS A 246 -3.66 1.41 -7.82
N TYR A 247 -2.90 2.50 -7.67
CA TYR A 247 -1.86 2.60 -6.65
C TYR A 247 -2.47 2.62 -5.22
N ALA A 248 -3.32 3.59 -4.92
CA ALA A 248 -3.79 3.85 -3.56
C ALA A 248 -4.68 2.71 -3.04
N ALA A 249 -5.60 2.18 -3.85
CA ALA A 249 -6.45 1.04 -3.48
C ALA A 249 -5.63 -0.24 -3.34
N GLY A 250 -4.62 -0.46 -4.20
CA GLY A 250 -3.71 -1.60 -4.06
C GLY A 250 -2.91 -1.57 -2.76
N ARG A 251 -2.38 -0.39 -2.39
CA ARG A 251 -1.71 -0.19 -1.09
C ARG A 251 -2.67 -0.35 0.08
N TYR A 252 -3.90 0.13 -0.06
CA TYR A 252 -4.95 -0.01 0.95
C TYR A 252 -5.25 -1.48 1.21
N ARG A 253 -5.54 -2.27 0.17
CA ARG A 253 -5.81 -3.70 0.29
C ARG A 253 -4.66 -4.46 0.94
N HIS A 254 -3.42 -4.12 0.58
CA HIS A 254 -2.26 -4.77 1.17
C HIS A 254 -2.09 -4.41 2.66
N TYR A 255 -2.28 -3.13 3.02
CA TYR A 255 -2.16 -2.67 4.40
C TYR A 255 -3.31 -3.15 5.28
N HIS A 256 -4.55 -3.08 4.78
CA HIS A 256 -5.79 -3.36 5.52
C HIS A 256 -6.16 -4.84 5.50
N GLY A 257 -5.79 -5.58 4.44
CA GLY A 257 -6.13 -6.98 4.22
C GLY A 257 -7.38 -7.21 3.37
N SER A 258 -8.15 -6.15 3.07
CA SER A 258 -9.35 -6.20 2.23
C SER A 258 -9.61 -4.86 1.54
N ASP A 259 -10.60 -4.81 0.65
CA ASP A 259 -11.10 -3.56 0.05
C ASP A 259 -12.20 -2.89 0.89
N GLU A 260 -12.52 -3.42 2.06
CA GLU A 260 -13.61 -2.92 2.90
C GLU A 260 -13.35 -1.46 3.30
N GLY A 261 -14.37 -0.60 3.10
CA GLY A 261 -14.30 0.82 3.44
C GLY A 261 -13.67 1.73 2.38
N TRP A 262 -12.96 1.20 1.38
CA TRP A 262 -12.32 2.00 0.33
C TRP A 262 -13.33 2.86 -0.46
N ASP A 263 -14.40 2.24 -0.97
CA ASP A 263 -15.41 2.97 -1.76
C ASP A 263 -16.11 4.06 -0.96
N LYS A 264 -16.36 3.81 0.34
CA LYS A 264 -16.94 4.80 1.25
C LYS A 264 -16.00 5.99 1.45
N LEU A 265 -14.70 5.74 1.58
CA LEU A 265 -13.69 6.79 1.64
C LEU A 265 -13.71 7.62 0.36
N VAL A 266 -13.60 6.99 -0.81
CA VAL A 266 -13.59 7.69 -2.11
C VAL A 266 -14.87 8.52 -2.31
N ALA A 267 -16.04 7.98 -1.97
CA ALA A 267 -17.32 8.69 -2.06
C ALA A 267 -17.36 9.94 -1.17
N ARG A 268 -16.83 9.86 0.05
CA ARG A 268 -16.73 11.00 0.98
C ARG A 268 -15.87 12.13 0.42
N LEU A 269 -14.73 11.80 -0.19
CA LEU A 269 -13.85 12.78 -0.82
C LEU A 269 -14.48 13.40 -2.08
N ALA A 270 -15.22 12.62 -2.86
CA ALA A 270 -15.98 13.12 -4.00
C ALA A 270 -17.09 14.10 -3.58
N ALA A 271 -17.62 13.97 -2.36
CA ALA A 271 -18.60 14.90 -1.78
C ALA A 271 -17.99 16.26 -1.32
N GLY A 272 -16.68 16.46 -1.49
CA GLY A 272 -16.03 17.76 -1.30
C GLY A 272 -15.26 17.92 0.01
N GLU A 273 -14.96 16.84 0.72
CA GLU A 273 -14.09 16.91 1.90
C GLU A 273 -12.66 17.33 1.49
N LYS A 274 -12.17 18.42 2.10
CA LYS A 274 -10.88 19.04 1.76
C LYS A 274 -9.78 18.80 2.79
N ARG A 275 -10.11 18.26 3.97
CA ARG A 275 -9.16 17.97 5.05
C ARG A 275 -9.46 16.63 5.70
N PRO A 276 -8.45 15.86 6.09
CA PRO A 276 -8.66 14.60 6.80
C PRO A 276 -9.28 14.87 8.18
N PRO A 277 -10.15 13.97 8.68
CA PRO A 277 -10.59 14.00 10.06
C PRO A 277 -9.43 13.83 11.03
N ASP A 278 -9.58 14.39 12.22
CA ASP A 278 -8.70 14.07 13.33
C ASP A 278 -8.68 12.55 13.55
N ASN A 279 -7.48 12.01 13.78
CA ASN A 279 -7.24 10.59 14.00
C ASN A 279 -7.70 9.66 12.85
N PHE A 280 -7.82 10.16 11.61
CA PHE A 280 -8.17 9.33 10.45
C PHE A 280 -7.33 8.04 10.36
N GLY A 281 -6.02 8.13 10.64
CA GLY A 281 -5.11 6.99 10.59
C GLY A 281 -5.53 5.82 11.48
N ALA A 282 -6.15 6.10 12.64
CA ALA A 282 -6.63 5.07 13.56
C ALA A 282 -7.90 4.36 13.09
N THR A 283 -8.63 4.94 12.12
CA THR A 283 -9.83 4.33 11.55
C THR A 283 -9.54 3.27 10.50
N ILE A 284 -8.32 3.26 9.94
CA ILE A 284 -7.89 2.24 8.97
C ILE A 284 -7.09 1.18 9.73
N THR A 285 -7.72 0.03 9.96
CA THR A 285 -7.04 -1.09 10.60
C THR A 285 -5.99 -1.67 9.66
N ARG A 286 -4.91 -2.21 10.21
CA ARG A 286 -3.93 -2.98 9.44
C ARG A 286 -4.28 -4.46 9.47
N ALA A 287 -3.88 -5.18 8.43
CA ALA A 287 -3.83 -6.62 8.41
C ALA A 287 -2.88 -7.11 9.50
N MET A 288 -3.34 -8.13 10.22
CA MET A 288 -2.52 -8.84 11.21
C MET A 288 -1.51 -9.72 10.48
N SER A 289 -0.28 -9.76 10.98
CA SER A 289 0.70 -10.75 10.54
C SER A 289 0.28 -12.15 11.00
N PRO A 290 0.77 -13.24 10.37
CA PRO A 290 0.49 -14.61 10.84
C PRO A 290 0.81 -14.83 12.33
N SER A 291 1.91 -14.25 12.81
CA SER A 291 2.30 -14.27 14.24
C SER A 291 1.27 -13.59 15.13
N GLU A 292 0.71 -12.46 14.71
CA GLU A 292 -0.31 -11.74 15.49
C GLU A 292 -1.67 -12.45 15.44
N THR A 293 -2.01 -13.01 14.28
CA THR A 293 -3.19 -13.87 14.12
C THR A 293 -3.11 -15.08 15.04
N ALA A 294 -1.93 -15.72 15.17
CA ALA A 294 -1.71 -16.80 16.12
C ALA A 294 -2.00 -16.39 17.58
N VAL A 295 -1.53 -15.21 18.02
CA VAL A 295 -1.80 -14.70 19.37
C VAL A 295 -3.30 -14.44 19.57
N GLN A 296 -3.95 -13.78 18.61
CA GLN A 296 -5.39 -13.51 18.69
C GLN A 296 -6.22 -14.80 18.70
N MET A 297 -5.84 -15.77 17.90
CA MET A 297 -6.52 -17.07 17.82
C MET A 297 -6.40 -17.84 19.14
N ALA A 298 -5.22 -17.82 19.77
CA ALA A 298 -5.03 -18.40 21.10
C ALA A 298 -5.82 -17.67 22.21
N ALA A 299 -6.32 -16.46 21.95
CA ALA A 299 -7.22 -15.75 22.85
C ALA A 299 -8.69 -16.23 22.76
N ALA A 300 -9.02 -17.12 21.82
CA ALA A 300 -10.35 -17.71 21.71
C ALA A 300 -10.80 -18.39 23.02
N SER A 301 -12.11 -18.32 23.29
CA SER A 301 -12.71 -18.86 24.51
C SER A 301 -12.64 -20.39 24.60
N ASP A 302 -12.65 -21.09 23.46
CA ASP A 302 -12.54 -22.55 23.40
C ASP A 302 -11.55 -22.98 22.31
N LEU A 303 -10.32 -23.29 22.74
CA LEU A 303 -9.23 -23.75 21.88
C LEU A 303 -9.46 -25.16 21.31
N ASN A 304 -10.41 -25.93 21.86
CA ASN A 304 -10.67 -27.29 21.39
C ASN A 304 -11.42 -27.35 20.05
N THR A 305 -12.02 -26.23 19.64
CA THR A 305 -12.73 -26.07 18.35
C THR A 305 -11.80 -25.79 17.18
N LEU A 306 -10.54 -25.43 17.47
CA LEU A 306 -9.54 -25.11 16.45
C LEU A 306 -9.12 -26.35 15.65
N SER A 307 -8.88 -26.17 14.36
CA SER A 307 -8.42 -27.22 13.45
C SER A 307 -6.93 -27.55 13.66
N PHE A 308 -6.45 -28.64 13.06
CA PHE A 308 -5.01 -28.95 13.10
C PHE A 308 -4.16 -27.88 12.40
N SER A 309 -4.69 -27.24 11.35
CA SER A 309 -4.04 -26.11 10.68
C SER A 309 -3.91 -24.90 11.61
N ASP A 310 -4.93 -24.64 12.44
CA ASP A 310 -4.91 -23.56 13.44
C ASP A 310 -3.90 -23.87 14.56
N TRP A 311 -3.83 -25.13 15.00
CA TRP A 311 -2.82 -25.56 15.98
C TRP A 311 -1.41 -25.36 15.43
N GLU A 312 -1.16 -25.77 14.19
CA GLU A 312 0.11 -25.56 13.50
C GLU A 312 0.45 -24.07 13.39
N LEU A 313 -0.50 -23.21 13.00
CA LEU A 313 -0.29 -21.77 12.95
C LEU A 313 0.15 -21.22 14.32
N ILE A 314 -0.56 -21.55 15.40
CA ILE A 314 -0.23 -21.03 16.73
C ILE A 314 1.14 -21.53 17.21
N LEU A 315 1.40 -22.83 17.08
CA LEU A 315 2.59 -23.48 17.63
C LEU A 315 3.85 -23.21 16.80
N SER A 316 3.74 -23.04 15.48
CA SER A 316 4.88 -22.72 14.61
C SER A 316 5.45 -21.33 14.88
N HIS A 317 4.62 -20.39 15.35
CA HIS A 317 5.04 -19.03 15.69
C HIS A 317 5.52 -18.85 17.14
N ARG A 318 5.64 -19.94 17.95
CA ARG A 318 6.03 -19.89 19.37
C ARG A 318 7.23 -18.97 19.67
N ASP A 319 8.23 -19.00 18.80
CA ASP A 319 9.52 -18.36 19.03
C ASP A 319 9.59 -16.92 18.49
N ASP A 320 8.50 -16.38 17.92
CA ASP A 320 8.46 -15.04 17.31
C ASP A 320 8.39 -13.90 18.34
N SER A 321 7.71 -14.11 19.47
CA SER A 321 7.55 -13.11 20.54
C SER A 321 7.18 -13.73 21.89
N ALA A 322 7.19 -12.93 22.97
CA ALA A 322 6.73 -13.39 24.28
C ALA A 322 5.22 -13.73 24.30
N ASP A 323 4.40 -12.94 23.61
CA ASP A 323 2.95 -13.19 23.49
C ASP A 323 2.69 -14.47 22.69
N ASN A 324 3.46 -14.69 21.63
CA ASN A 324 3.40 -15.92 20.84
C ASN A 324 3.81 -17.16 21.66
N ARG A 325 4.82 -17.03 22.53
CA ARG A 325 5.21 -18.11 23.44
C ARG A 325 4.07 -18.46 24.39
N ALA A 326 3.44 -17.46 25.01
CA ALA A 326 2.30 -17.65 25.89
C ALA A 326 1.09 -18.28 25.16
N ALA A 327 0.83 -17.83 23.92
CA ALA A 327 -0.19 -18.40 23.05
C ALA A 327 0.07 -19.89 22.75
N ALA A 328 1.31 -20.23 22.38
CA ALA A 328 1.72 -21.60 22.10
C ALA A 328 1.68 -22.50 23.34
N GLU A 329 2.10 -22.00 24.51
CA GLU A 329 1.99 -22.71 25.79
C GLU A 329 0.53 -23.00 26.16
N LYS A 330 -0.36 -22.00 25.98
CA LYS A 330 -1.80 -22.16 26.21
C LYS A 330 -2.41 -23.19 25.27
N MET A 331 -2.06 -23.14 23.98
CA MET A 331 -2.53 -24.11 22.98
C MET A 331 -2.01 -25.52 23.27
N TRP A 332 -0.72 -25.67 23.58
CA TRP A 332 -0.14 -26.97 23.93
C TRP A 332 -0.78 -27.57 25.17
N LYS A 333 -1.04 -26.75 26.20
CA LYS A 333 -1.77 -27.17 27.40
C LYS A 333 -3.16 -27.70 27.06
N ALA A 334 -3.93 -26.99 26.22
CA ALA A 334 -5.25 -27.45 25.79
C ALA A 334 -5.19 -28.78 25.01
N ILE A 335 -4.17 -28.96 24.15
CA ILE A 335 -3.93 -30.24 23.45
C ILE A 335 -3.64 -31.37 24.46
N VAL A 336 -2.82 -31.12 25.48
CA VAL A 336 -2.51 -32.10 26.53
C VAL A 336 -3.75 -32.43 27.37
N GLU A 337 -4.55 -31.43 27.76
CA GLU A 337 -5.80 -31.62 28.50
C GLU A 337 -6.82 -32.47 27.71
N LYS A 338 -6.91 -32.28 26.38
CA LYS A 338 -7.75 -33.10 25.48
C LYS A 338 -7.33 -34.57 25.43
N GLN A 339 -6.13 -34.90 25.91
CA GLN A 339 -5.53 -36.23 25.94
C GLN A 339 -5.36 -36.76 27.38
N HIS A 340 -5.94 -36.08 28.37
CA HIS A 340 -5.88 -36.49 29.77
C HIS A 340 -6.80 -37.70 30.05
N ASP A 341 -6.64 -38.35 31.21
CA ASP A 341 -7.45 -39.50 31.66
C ASP A 341 -7.52 -40.68 30.68
N GLY A 342 -6.45 -40.90 29.91
CA GLY A 342 -6.35 -41.98 28.94
C GLY A 342 -7.00 -41.68 27.58
N ALA A 343 -7.50 -40.47 27.36
CA ALA A 343 -7.98 -40.04 26.06
C ALA A 343 -6.83 -39.99 25.04
N ARG A 344 -7.05 -40.59 23.87
CA ARG A 344 -6.09 -40.58 22.75
C ARG A 344 -6.71 -39.91 21.55
N LEU A 345 -5.93 -39.16 20.79
CA LEU A 345 -6.40 -38.51 19.57
C LEU A 345 -6.51 -39.54 18.46
N LYS A 346 -7.63 -39.50 17.74
CA LYS A 346 -7.78 -40.19 16.45
C LYS A 346 -7.50 -39.20 15.34
N LEU A 347 -6.38 -39.38 14.65
CA LEU A 347 -5.82 -38.45 13.69
C LEU A 347 -5.98 -38.98 12.27
N PRO A 348 -6.68 -38.27 11.36
CA PRO A 348 -6.66 -38.57 9.94
C PRO A 348 -5.37 -38.05 9.33
N VAL A 349 -4.52 -38.93 8.82
CA VAL A 349 -3.19 -38.58 8.30
C VAL A 349 -2.96 -39.15 6.91
N LYS A 350 -2.30 -38.39 6.05
CA LYS A 350 -1.79 -38.87 4.76
C LYS A 350 -0.39 -39.41 4.92
N VAL A 351 -0.17 -40.67 4.56
CA VAL A 351 1.15 -41.31 4.63
C VAL A 351 2.06 -40.69 3.59
N ILE A 352 3.16 -40.06 4.00
CA ILE A 352 4.19 -39.57 3.07
C ILE A 352 5.30 -40.63 2.96
N LYS A 353 5.73 -41.16 4.11
CA LYS A 353 6.76 -42.20 4.20
C LYS A 353 6.48 -43.13 5.36
N ALA A 354 6.66 -44.43 5.13
CA ALA A 354 6.42 -45.47 6.12
C ALA A 354 7.65 -46.37 6.29
N SER A 355 7.90 -46.76 7.53
CA SER A 355 8.87 -47.78 7.93
C SER A 355 8.23 -48.70 8.97
N SER A 356 8.92 -49.79 9.34
CA SER A 356 8.39 -50.75 10.30
C SER A 356 8.04 -50.12 11.65
N GLU A 357 8.74 -49.08 12.09
CA GLU A 357 8.55 -48.50 13.44
C GLU A 357 8.13 -47.03 13.41
N ARG A 358 8.23 -46.36 12.26
CA ARG A 358 7.98 -44.92 12.12
C ARG A 358 7.18 -44.57 10.88
N LEU A 359 6.34 -43.56 11.00
CA LEU A 359 5.65 -42.90 9.89
C LEU A 359 6.00 -41.41 9.86
N GLU A 360 6.27 -40.89 8.67
CA GLU A 360 6.27 -39.45 8.39
C GLU A 360 4.99 -39.15 7.60
N VAL A 361 4.13 -38.30 8.15
CA VAL A 361 2.77 -38.09 7.63
C VAL A 361 2.41 -36.60 7.60
N ALA A 362 1.38 -36.29 6.82
CA ALA A 362 0.73 -34.99 6.82
C ALA A 362 -0.61 -35.06 7.56
N LEU A 363 -0.81 -34.19 8.55
CA LEU A 363 -1.98 -34.09 9.41
C LEU A 363 -2.86 -32.91 8.99
N ALA A 364 -2.30 -31.71 8.87
CA ALA A 364 -3.07 -30.54 8.45
C ALA A 364 -3.50 -30.68 6.98
N GLU A 365 -4.74 -30.32 6.67
CA GLU A 365 -5.32 -30.51 5.32
C GLU A 365 -4.49 -29.83 4.23
N GLY A 366 -4.01 -28.60 4.50
CA GLY A 366 -3.12 -27.87 3.60
C GLY A 366 -1.82 -28.64 3.32
N ASN A 367 -1.26 -29.30 4.32
CA ASN A 367 -0.05 -30.11 4.20
C ASN A 367 -0.29 -31.44 3.48
N GLN A 368 -1.47 -32.07 3.68
CA GLN A 368 -1.87 -33.28 2.94
C GLN A 368 -1.97 -33.05 1.43
N SER A 369 -2.44 -31.87 1.01
CA SER A 369 -2.53 -31.51 -0.42
C SER A 369 -1.16 -31.25 -1.08
N ARG A 370 -0.14 -30.93 -0.27
CA ARG A 370 1.21 -30.52 -0.72
C ARG A 370 2.30 -31.55 -0.43
N ASP A 371 1.94 -32.69 0.15
CA ASP A 371 2.86 -33.74 0.61
C ASP A 371 3.94 -33.21 1.59
N VAL A 372 3.55 -32.24 2.42
CA VAL A 372 4.42 -31.69 3.47
C VAL A 372 4.20 -32.50 4.74
N VAL A 373 5.25 -33.16 5.23
CA VAL A 373 5.19 -33.79 6.55
C VAL A 373 5.04 -32.70 7.60
N ASP A 374 4.18 -32.90 8.58
CA ASP A 374 3.99 -32.04 9.76
C ASP A 374 3.81 -32.88 11.05
N LEU A 375 3.84 -34.21 10.93
CA LEU A 375 3.71 -35.14 12.03
C LEU A 375 4.65 -36.35 11.82
N GLU A 376 5.48 -36.61 12.83
CA GLU A 376 6.29 -37.82 12.94
C GLU A 376 5.70 -38.75 13.99
N ILE A 377 5.54 -40.02 13.63
CA ILE A 377 4.89 -41.03 14.46
C ILE A 377 5.87 -42.15 14.78
N GLN A 378 6.06 -42.44 16.06
CA GLN A 378 6.69 -43.66 16.55
C GLN A 378 5.59 -44.67 16.94
N MET A 379 5.56 -45.81 16.25
CA MET A 379 4.54 -46.83 16.44
C MET A 379 4.77 -47.63 17.74
N ALA A 380 3.68 -48.05 18.39
CA ALA A 380 3.73 -48.94 19.55
C ALA A 380 4.20 -50.36 19.18
N TYR A 381 3.84 -50.82 17.97
CA TYR A 381 4.20 -52.12 17.43
C TYR A 381 4.70 -51.99 15.99
N PRO A 382 5.63 -52.87 15.56
CA PRO A 382 6.11 -52.86 14.19
C PRO A 382 4.98 -53.07 13.16
N LEU A 383 4.87 -52.17 12.19
CA LEU A 383 3.89 -52.20 11.11
C LEU A 383 4.21 -53.30 10.09
N ARG A 384 3.28 -54.25 9.92
CA ARG A 384 3.33 -55.27 8.86
C ARG A 384 1.91 -55.62 8.38
N PRO A 385 1.60 -55.46 7.08
CA PRO A 385 2.35 -54.71 6.05
C PRO A 385 2.45 -53.19 6.36
N LEU A 386 3.33 -52.49 5.64
CA LEU A 386 3.44 -51.04 5.72
C LEU A 386 2.28 -50.35 4.98
N PRO A 387 1.71 -49.26 5.53
CA PRO A 387 0.80 -48.40 4.79
C PRO A 387 1.47 -47.83 3.53
N ALA A 388 0.73 -47.79 2.42
CA ALA A 388 1.25 -47.25 1.17
C ALA A 388 1.35 -45.72 1.22
N PRO A 389 2.44 -45.10 0.71
CA PRO A 389 2.52 -43.67 0.52
C PRO A 389 1.32 -43.12 -0.28
N GLY A 390 0.84 -41.93 0.09
CA GLY A 390 -0.32 -41.27 -0.48
C GLY A 390 -1.67 -41.70 0.11
N THR A 391 -1.72 -42.79 0.88
CA THR A 391 -2.98 -43.25 1.50
C THR A 391 -3.34 -42.46 2.75
N THR A 392 -4.63 -42.24 2.96
CA THR A 392 -5.15 -41.68 4.21
C THR A 392 -5.45 -42.82 5.18
N ILE A 393 -4.87 -42.74 6.37
CA ILE A 393 -5.08 -43.67 7.47
C ILE A 393 -5.49 -42.92 8.74
N PHE A 394 -6.11 -43.63 9.67
CA PHE A 394 -6.41 -43.13 11.01
C PHE A 394 -5.43 -43.72 12.02
N ILE A 395 -4.77 -42.83 12.75
CA ILE A 395 -3.83 -43.19 13.81
C ILE A 395 -4.43 -42.80 15.16
N ILE A 396 -4.32 -43.68 16.15
CA ILE A 396 -4.70 -43.41 17.53
C ILE A 396 -3.42 -43.25 18.36
N GLY A 397 -3.27 -42.13 19.06
CA GLY A 397 -2.07 -41.87 19.86
C GLY A 397 -2.14 -40.62 20.71
N THR A 398 -1.02 -40.31 21.35
CA THR A 398 -0.85 -39.09 22.15
C THR A 398 0.27 -38.24 21.57
N LEU A 399 -0.02 -36.98 21.30
CA LEU A 399 0.98 -35.99 20.91
C LEU A 399 1.90 -35.74 22.11
N SER A 400 3.18 -36.03 21.92
CA SER A 400 4.20 -36.01 22.97
C SER A 400 5.03 -34.73 22.97
N ASP A 401 5.29 -34.16 21.80
CA ASP A 401 6.06 -32.92 21.66
C ASP A 401 5.77 -32.27 20.30
N TYR A 402 6.32 -31.07 20.07
CA TYR A 402 6.38 -30.42 18.78
C TYR A 402 7.65 -29.58 18.60
N LYS A 403 8.03 -29.36 17.34
CA LYS A 403 9.08 -28.43 16.92
C LYS A 403 8.46 -27.31 16.09
N PRO A 404 8.70 -26.02 16.41
CA PRO A 404 8.12 -24.92 15.64
C PRO A 404 8.64 -24.80 14.20
N MET A 405 9.94 -25.06 13.95
CA MET A 405 10.56 -24.84 12.64
C MET A 405 11.64 -25.86 12.25
N PRO A 406 11.53 -26.54 11.08
CA PRO A 406 10.29 -26.72 10.34
C PRO A 406 9.24 -27.36 11.25
N PHE A 407 7.97 -27.01 11.05
CA PHE A 407 6.91 -27.47 11.93
C PHE A 407 6.79 -29.00 11.92
N ARG A 408 6.75 -29.60 13.11
CA ARG A 408 6.61 -31.04 13.32
C ARG A 408 5.91 -31.31 14.65
N PHE A 409 4.83 -32.06 14.64
CA PHE A 409 4.35 -32.79 15.81
C PHE A 409 5.08 -34.12 15.97
N PHE A 410 5.19 -34.59 17.21
CA PHE A 410 5.72 -35.92 17.54
C PHE A 410 4.67 -36.71 18.30
N LEU A 411 4.27 -37.86 17.75
CA LEU A 411 3.32 -38.80 18.35
C LEU A 411 4.05 -40.09 18.71
N THR A 412 3.90 -40.55 19.95
CA THR A 412 4.56 -41.79 20.42
C THR A 412 3.54 -42.83 20.85
N LYS A 413 3.94 -44.11 20.81
CA LYS A 413 3.09 -45.26 21.15
C LYS A 413 1.78 -45.25 20.37
N ALA A 414 1.88 -44.91 19.09
CA ALA A 414 0.74 -44.82 18.20
C ALA A 414 0.31 -46.21 17.70
N GLU A 415 -0.99 -46.37 17.47
CA GLU A 415 -1.58 -47.58 16.91
C GLU A 415 -2.43 -47.20 15.70
N LEU A 416 -2.54 -48.11 14.73
CA LEU A 416 -3.52 -47.95 13.66
C LEU A 416 -4.93 -48.09 14.25
N ALA A 417 -5.83 -47.19 13.87
CA ALA A 417 -7.24 -47.41 14.15
C ALA A 417 -7.73 -48.68 13.44
N GLU A 418 -8.76 -49.34 13.97
CA GLU A 418 -9.22 -50.64 13.48
C GLU A 418 -9.53 -50.63 11.97
N GLU A 419 -10.18 -49.57 11.49
CA GLU A 419 -10.51 -49.37 10.08
C GLU A 419 -9.28 -49.20 9.17
N SER A 420 -8.15 -48.80 9.76
CA SER A 420 -6.87 -48.55 9.07
C SER A 420 -5.87 -49.70 9.25
N MET A 421 -6.15 -50.67 10.12
CA MET A 421 -5.33 -51.88 10.22
C MET A 421 -5.34 -52.64 8.90
N PRO A 422 -4.23 -53.21 8.42
CA PRO A 422 -4.30 -54.09 7.27
C PRO A 422 -5.22 -55.28 7.58
N VAL A 423 -6.16 -55.61 6.70
CA VAL A 423 -6.94 -56.85 6.84
C VAL A 423 -5.93 -57.99 6.73
N ALA A 424 -5.74 -58.73 7.82
CA ALA A 424 -4.74 -59.79 7.89
C ALA A 424 -5.03 -60.80 6.79
N GLY A 425 -4.20 -60.86 5.74
CA GLY A 425 -4.26 -61.90 4.71
C GLY A 425 -3.46 -63.13 5.14
N GLY A 426 -3.91 -64.31 4.74
CA GLY A 426 -3.25 -65.57 5.10
C GLY A 426 -4.09 -66.79 4.82
N ALA A 427 -3.50 -67.97 5.06
CA ALA A 427 -4.21 -69.23 5.01
C ALA A 427 -5.33 -69.24 6.06
N CYS A 428 -6.49 -69.77 5.69
CA CYS A 428 -7.58 -69.94 6.64
C CYS A 428 -7.25 -71.10 7.58
N ALA A 429 -7.26 -70.83 8.88
CA ALA A 429 -6.98 -71.84 9.90
C ALA A 429 -8.16 -72.80 10.10
N ASP A 430 -7.86 -74.05 10.43
CA ASP A 430 -8.84 -75.06 10.83
C ASP A 430 -8.83 -75.23 12.37
N PRO A 431 -9.99 -75.43 13.02
CA PRO A 431 -11.33 -75.55 12.44
C PRO A 431 -11.91 -74.20 11.97
N ARG A 432 -12.72 -74.22 10.91
CA ARG A 432 -13.31 -73.01 10.33
C ARG A 432 -14.24 -72.27 11.30
N PRO A 433 -14.21 -70.92 11.33
CA PRO A 433 -15.06 -70.14 12.20
C PRO A 433 -16.54 -70.40 11.88
N GLN A 434 -17.33 -70.77 12.89
CA GLN A 434 -18.78 -70.98 12.78
C GLN A 434 -19.57 -69.69 12.98
N MET A 435 -18.94 -68.67 13.57
CA MET A 435 -19.53 -67.36 13.82
C MET A 435 -18.52 -66.27 13.42
N CYS A 436 -19.00 -65.25 12.73
CA CYS A 436 -18.21 -64.10 12.32
C CYS A 436 -18.79 -62.80 12.87
N THR A 437 -17.89 -61.87 13.19
CA THR A 437 -18.26 -60.51 13.60
C THR A 437 -18.91 -59.76 12.43
N ARG A 438 -19.74 -58.75 12.74
CA ARG A 438 -20.35 -57.84 11.75
C ARG A 438 -19.34 -56.77 11.27
N GLU A 439 -18.13 -57.22 10.94
CA GLU A 439 -17.12 -56.37 10.31
C GLU A 439 -17.41 -56.28 8.81
N TYR A 440 -17.37 -55.09 8.21
CA TYR A 440 -17.67 -54.88 6.79
C TYR A 440 -16.43 -54.36 6.06
N ARG A 441 -15.40 -55.21 5.97
CA ARG A 441 -14.12 -54.91 5.34
C ARG A 441 -13.83 -55.99 4.29
N PRO A 442 -14.11 -55.74 2.99
CA PRO A 442 -14.05 -56.77 1.97
C PRO A 442 -12.75 -57.57 1.98
N ALA A 443 -12.86 -58.88 1.78
CA ALA A 443 -11.72 -59.79 1.69
C ALA A 443 -11.83 -60.64 0.43
N CYS A 444 -10.71 -60.85 -0.25
CA CYS A 444 -10.62 -61.67 -1.43
C CYS A 444 -10.20 -63.07 -1.02
N GLY A 445 -11.13 -64.02 -1.05
CA GLY A 445 -10.86 -65.43 -0.80
C GLY A 445 -10.35 -66.12 -2.06
N LEU A 446 -9.18 -66.75 -1.97
CA LEU A 446 -8.67 -67.72 -2.95
C LEU A 446 -9.29 -69.08 -2.63
N GLN A 447 -10.01 -69.64 -3.59
CA GLN A 447 -10.63 -70.95 -3.46
C GLN A 447 -9.67 -72.08 -3.88
N ARG A 448 -9.97 -73.32 -3.49
CA ARG A 448 -9.17 -74.51 -3.81
C ARG A 448 -9.00 -74.74 -5.31
N ASP A 449 -9.97 -74.33 -6.12
CA ASP A 449 -9.95 -74.41 -7.58
C ASP A 449 -9.13 -73.28 -8.24
N GLY A 450 -8.54 -72.39 -7.44
CA GLY A 450 -7.77 -71.24 -7.88
C GLY A 450 -8.62 -70.00 -8.21
N SER A 451 -9.95 -70.10 -8.15
CA SER A 451 -10.84 -68.96 -8.36
C SER A 451 -10.81 -68.01 -7.16
N ARG A 452 -11.29 -66.79 -7.37
CA ARG A 452 -11.27 -65.71 -6.38
C ARG A 452 -12.66 -65.15 -6.18
N LYS A 453 -13.07 -64.97 -4.92
CA LYS A 453 -14.38 -64.42 -4.57
C LYS A 453 -14.26 -63.37 -3.48
N THR A 454 -14.98 -62.26 -3.67
CA THR A 454 -15.07 -61.18 -2.67
C THR A 454 -16.08 -61.56 -1.58
N TYR A 455 -15.66 -61.48 -0.34
CA TYR A 455 -16.47 -61.68 0.86
C TYR A 455 -16.59 -60.38 1.66
N GLY A 456 -17.59 -60.29 2.53
CA GLY A 456 -17.84 -59.08 3.34
C GLY A 456 -16.74 -58.78 4.36
N ASN A 457 -16.07 -59.82 4.87
CA ASN A 457 -14.87 -59.73 5.71
C ASN A 457 -14.01 -61.00 5.67
N ALA A 458 -12.79 -60.92 6.21
CA ALA A 458 -11.84 -62.04 6.24
C ALA A 458 -12.38 -63.27 7.01
N CYS A 459 -13.16 -63.07 8.08
CA CYS A 459 -13.81 -64.18 8.78
C CYS A 459 -14.81 -64.91 7.89
N SER A 460 -15.69 -64.16 7.19
CA SER A 460 -16.67 -64.72 6.27
C SER A 460 -16.03 -65.41 5.07
N ALA A 461 -14.85 -64.94 4.63
CA ALA A 461 -14.04 -65.64 3.66
C ALA A 461 -13.53 -66.99 4.21
N CYS A 462 -12.98 -67.00 5.42
CA CYS A 462 -12.46 -68.23 6.02
C CYS A 462 -13.53 -69.19 6.57
N ALA A 463 -14.77 -68.74 6.79
CA ALA A 463 -15.91 -69.60 7.09
C ALA A 463 -16.35 -70.45 5.89
N ASP A 464 -16.05 -70.01 4.67
CA ASP A 464 -16.29 -70.78 3.46
C ASP A 464 -15.24 -71.90 3.35
N SER A 465 -15.69 -73.15 3.30
CA SER A 465 -14.83 -74.33 3.27
C SER A 465 -13.97 -74.43 2.01
N GLU A 466 -14.36 -73.74 0.93
CA GLU A 466 -13.63 -73.75 -0.32
C GLU A 466 -12.48 -72.74 -0.33
N VAL A 467 -12.43 -71.78 0.60
CA VAL A 467 -11.38 -70.76 0.66
C VAL A 467 -10.14 -71.31 1.37
N VAL A 468 -9.00 -71.34 0.68
CA VAL A 468 -7.70 -71.78 1.22
C VAL A 468 -6.93 -70.65 1.89
N SER A 469 -7.05 -69.44 1.35
CA SER A 469 -6.43 -68.24 1.89
C SER A 469 -7.27 -67.03 1.53
N GLN A 470 -7.17 -65.97 2.32
CA GLN A 470 -7.78 -64.70 1.97
C GLN A 470 -6.74 -63.58 2.00
N ALA A 471 -7.06 -62.50 1.29
CA ALA A 471 -6.30 -61.26 1.28
C ALA A 471 -7.24 -60.06 1.50
N ALA A 472 -6.67 -58.96 1.95
CA ALA A 472 -7.38 -57.69 2.09
C ALA A 472 -7.99 -57.21 0.76
N GLY A 473 -9.20 -56.66 0.80
CA GLY A 473 -9.86 -55.99 -0.33
C GLY A 473 -10.76 -56.91 -1.17
N ALA A 474 -11.46 -56.33 -2.15
CA ALA A 474 -12.20 -57.10 -3.14
C ALA A 474 -11.23 -57.81 -4.11
N CYS A 475 -11.67 -58.93 -4.68
CA CYS A 475 -10.90 -59.59 -5.72
C CYS A 475 -10.80 -58.73 -6.98
N PRO A 476 -9.65 -58.75 -7.67
CA PRO A 476 -9.44 -58.01 -8.92
C PRO A 476 -10.30 -58.53 -10.07
#